data_AF-A0A5C3NGC0-F1
#
_entry.id   AF-A0A5C3NGC0-F1
#
_cell.length_a   1.000
_cell.length_b   1.000
_cell.length_c   1.000
_cell.angle_alpha   90.00
_cell.angle_beta   90.00
_cell.angle_gamma   90.00
#
_symmetry.space_group_name_H-M   'P 1'
#
loop_
_entity.id
_entity.type
_entity.pdbx_description
1 polymer ?
#
loop_
_entity_poly.entity_id
_entity_poly.type
_entity_poly.pdbx_seq_one_letter_code
_entity_poly.pdbx_strand_id
1 'polypeptide(L)'
;MHASFSVEKQQARIAALEAEIKELQDRLGKDVDADKIVSRHIKLLHQYNEAKDAAQILIGKLANLKETTIRRVHEDYGLTDAD
;
A
#
# COMPACT_ATOMS: atom_id res chain seq x y z
N MET A 1 -5.15 -14.42 39.19
CA MET A 1 -6.58 -14.32 38.83
C MET A 1 -6.68 -14.43 37.31
N HIS A 2 -6.94 -15.63 36.78
CA HIS A 2 -7.16 -15.83 35.36
C HIS A 2 -8.62 -15.50 35.06
N ALA A 3 -8.85 -14.51 34.19
CA ALA A 3 -10.18 -14.18 33.72
C ALA A 3 -10.77 -15.39 32.99
N SER A 4 -11.60 -16.15 33.70
CA SER A 4 -12.48 -17.18 33.14
C SER A 4 -13.56 -16.46 32.32
N PHE A 5 -13.22 -16.11 31.08
CA PHE A 5 -14.25 -15.91 30.09
C PHE A 5 -14.94 -17.27 29.94
N SER A 6 -16.22 -17.36 30.32
CA SER A 6 -17.00 -18.60 30.19
C SER A 6 -16.75 -19.21 28.82
N VAL A 7 -16.42 -20.50 28.79
CA VAL A 7 -16.11 -21.27 27.57
C VAL A 7 -17.18 -21.06 26.50
N GLU A 8 -18.45 -20.89 26.90
CA GLU A 8 -19.57 -20.59 25.99
C GLU A 8 -19.43 -19.23 25.30
N LYS A 9 -18.98 -18.19 26.02
CA LYS A 9 -18.71 -16.86 25.42
C LYS A 9 -17.53 -16.90 24.47
N GLN A 10 -16.51 -17.71 24.78
CA GLN A 10 -15.37 -17.91 23.88
C GLN A 10 -15.82 -18.65 22.61
N GLN A 11 -16.63 -19.70 22.74
CA GLN A 11 -17.16 -20.45 21.61
C GLN A 11 -18.04 -19.58 20.71
N ALA A 12 -18.93 -18.76 21.30
CA ALA A 12 -19.76 -17.82 20.55
C ALA A 12 -18.91 -16.77 19.81
N ARG A 13 -17.82 -16.29 20.43
CA ARG A 13 -16.91 -15.34 19.80
C ARG A 13 -16.13 -15.96 18.64
N ILE A 14 -15.67 -17.21 18.78
CA ILE A 14 -15.01 -17.95 17.72
C ILE A 14 -15.95 -18.11 16.52
N ALA A 15 -17.19 -18.56 16.76
CA ALA A 15 -18.18 -18.73 15.69
C ALA A 15 -18.50 -17.42 14.95
N ALA A 16 -18.60 -16.30 15.69
CA ALA A 16 -18.79 -14.98 15.09
C ALA A 16 -17.61 -14.55 14.21
N LEU A 17 -16.37 -14.78 14.68
CA LEU A 17 -15.16 -14.45 13.93
C LEU A 17 -15.00 -15.34 12.69
N GLU A 18 -15.35 -16.62 12.78
CA GLU A 18 -15.35 -17.54 11.62
C GLU A 18 -16.35 -17.10 10.54
N ALA A 19 -17.54 -16.64 10.94
CA ALA A 19 -18.53 -16.09 10.01
C ALA A 19 -18.02 -14.82 9.32
N GLU A 20 -17.39 -13.92 10.07
CA GLU A 20 -16.81 -12.68 9.53
C GLU A 20 -15.63 -12.97 8.57
N ILE A 21 -14.76 -13.91 8.91
CA ILE A 21 -13.67 -14.36 8.02
C ILE A 21 -14.25 -14.90 6.70
N LYS A 22 -15.31 -15.70 6.77
CA LYS A 22 -15.96 -16.25 5.58
C LYS A 22 -16.56 -15.16 4.69
N GLU A 23 -17.27 -14.19 5.25
CA GLU A 23 -17.80 -13.05 4.49
C GLU A 23 -16.68 -12.23 3.83
N LEU A 24 -15.57 -12.00 4.55
CA LEU A 24 -14.42 -11.28 4.02
C LEU A 24 -13.72 -12.06 2.89
N GLN A 25 -13.60 -13.38 3.03
CA GLN A 25 -13.06 -14.25 1.98
C GLN A 25 -13.96 -14.27 0.73
N ASP A 26 -15.27 -14.35 0.91
CA ASP A 26 -16.24 -14.30 -0.20
C ASP A 26 -16.17 -12.97 -0.96
N ARG A 27 -15.98 -11.84 -0.24
CA ARG A 27 -15.78 -10.51 -0.85
C ARG A 27 -14.47 -10.39 -1.63
N LEU A 28 -13.42 -11.09 -1.21
CA LEU A 28 -12.11 -11.06 -1.85
C LEU A 28 -12.08 -11.89 -3.14
N GLY A 29 -12.93 -12.92 -3.22
CA GLY A 29 -13.04 -13.85 -4.36
C GLY A 29 -12.41 -15.21 -4.04
N LYS A 30 -12.98 -16.27 -4.64
CA LYS A 30 -12.48 -17.65 -4.47
C LYS A 30 -11.02 -17.75 -4.94
N ASP A 31 -10.19 -18.42 -4.14
CA ASP A 31 -8.76 -18.65 -4.37
C ASP A 31 -7.86 -17.40 -4.38
N VAL A 32 -8.36 -16.27 -3.85
CA VAL A 32 -7.54 -15.07 -3.71
C VAL A 32 -6.87 -15.04 -2.34
N ASP A 33 -5.53 -15.03 -2.36
CA ASP A 33 -4.71 -14.91 -1.15
C ASP A 33 -4.52 -13.42 -0.81
N ALA A 34 -5.21 -12.96 0.23
CA ALA A 34 -5.19 -11.57 0.69
C ALA A 34 -3.77 -11.10 1.00
N ASP A 35 -2.99 -11.93 1.68
CA ASP A 35 -1.64 -11.60 2.11
C ASP A 35 -0.72 -11.43 0.90
N LYS A 36 -0.87 -12.27 -0.13
CA LYS A 36 -0.13 -12.09 -1.39
C LYS A 36 -0.50 -10.81 -2.12
N ILE A 37 -1.78 -10.42 -2.15
CA ILE A 37 -2.21 -9.16 -2.78
C ILE A 37 -1.60 -7.98 -2.05
N VAL A 38 -1.77 -7.92 -0.74
CA VAL A 38 -1.26 -6.82 0.09
C VAL A 38 0.26 -6.76 -0.02
N SER A 39 0.94 -7.89 0.09
CA SER A 39 2.40 -7.97 -0.05
C SER A 39 2.89 -7.49 -1.41
N ARG A 40 2.17 -7.83 -2.50
CA ARG A 40 2.49 -7.36 -3.85
C ARG A 40 2.30 -5.85 -3.95
N HIS A 41 1.20 -5.33 -3.41
CA HIS A 41 0.89 -3.91 -3.44
C HIS A 41 1.93 -3.09 -2.66
N ILE A 42 2.32 -3.54 -1.47
CA ILE A 42 3.39 -2.93 -0.66
C ILE A 42 4.70 -2.89 -1.44
N LYS A 43 5.09 -3.99 -2.09
CA LYS A 43 6.31 -4.04 -2.90
C LYS A 43 6.27 -3.04 -4.06
N LEU A 44 5.15 -2.96 -4.78
CA LEU A 44 4.98 -2.02 -5.89
C LEU A 44 5.05 -0.57 -5.42
N LEU A 45 4.42 -0.24 -4.28
CA LEU A 45 4.49 1.09 -3.70
C LEU A 45 5.91 1.48 -3.30
N HIS A 46 6.67 0.58 -2.67
CA HIS A 46 8.07 0.84 -2.35
C HIS A 46 8.91 1.05 -3.61
N GLN A 47 8.76 0.21 -4.63
CA GLN A 47 9.48 0.35 -5.90
C GLN A 47 9.15 1.67 -6.60
N TYR A 48 7.87 2.07 -6.62
CA TYR A 48 7.46 3.34 -7.17
C TYR A 48 8.10 4.51 -6.41
N ASN A 49 8.05 4.49 -5.08
CA ASN A 49 8.63 5.57 -4.26
C ASN A 49 10.15 5.65 -4.45
N GLU A 50 10.87 4.53 -4.44
CA GLU A 50 12.31 4.50 -4.69
C GLU A 50 12.68 5.07 -6.07
N ALA A 51 11.94 4.67 -7.11
CA ALA A 51 12.15 5.18 -8.47
C ALA A 51 11.84 6.68 -8.56
N LYS A 52 10.75 7.13 -7.93
CA LYS A 52 10.35 8.53 -7.87
C LYS A 52 11.41 9.38 -7.15
N ASP A 53 11.92 8.92 -6.02
CA ASP A 53 12.93 9.62 -5.23
C ASP A 53 14.25 9.73 -5.99
N ALA A 54 14.70 8.64 -6.63
CA ALA A 54 15.87 8.65 -7.48
C ALA A 54 15.71 9.64 -8.66
N ALA A 55 14.54 9.64 -9.31
CA ALA A 55 14.23 10.58 -10.38
C ALA A 55 14.23 12.04 -9.89
N GLN A 56 13.62 12.33 -8.75
CA GLN A 56 13.61 13.67 -8.15
C GLN A 56 15.02 14.18 -7.84
N ILE A 57 15.92 13.32 -7.34
CA ILE A 57 17.33 13.67 -7.12
C ILE A 57 18.01 14.05 -8.43
N LEU A 58 17.79 13.28 -9.51
CA LEU A 58 18.35 13.56 -10.83
C LEU A 58 17.80 14.86 -11.42
N ILE A 59 16.50 15.10 -11.27
CA ILE A 59 15.83 16.34 -11.70
C ILE A 59 16.40 17.53 -10.95
N GLY A 60 16.63 17.43 -9.63
CA GLY A 60 17.27 18.49 -8.84
C GLY A 60 18.68 18.82 -9.34
N LYS A 61 19.50 17.79 -9.62
CA LYS A 61 20.84 17.99 -10.20
C LYS A 61 20.77 18.63 -11.60
N LEU A 62 19.83 18.19 -12.43
CA LEU A 62 19.63 18.72 -13.77
C LEU A 62 19.18 20.19 -13.74
N ALA A 63 18.29 20.54 -12.82
CA ALA A 63 17.83 21.91 -12.62
C ALA A 63 19.00 22.82 -12.23
N ASN A 64 19.87 22.38 -11.32
CA ASN A 64 21.07 23.11 -10.94
C ASN A 64 22.04 23.31 -12.12
N LEU A 65 22.28 22.27 -12.93
CA LEU A 65 23.16 22.36 -14.11
C LEU A 65 22.61 23.30 -15.19
N LYS A 66 21.27 23.37 -15.32
CA LYS A 66 20.58 24.25 -16.26
C LYS A 66 20.30 25.64 -15.71
N GLU A 67 20.75 25.95 -14.49
CA GLU A 67 20.44 27.19 -13.75
C GLU A 67 18.94 27.53 -13.78
N THR A 68 18.09 26.50 -13.67
CA THR A 68 16.64 26.63 -13.75
C THR A 68 15.97 26.00 -12.54
N THR A 69 14.65 26.15 -12.45
CA THR A 69 13.87 25.58 -11.34
C THR A 69 13.46 24.15 -11.64
N ILE A 70 13.32 23.33 -10.60
CA ILE A 70 12.79 21.96 -10.69
C ILE A 70 11.44 21.94 -11.42
N ARG A 71 10.59 22.93 -11.17
CA ARG A 71 9.29 23.08 -11.82
C ARG A 71 9.41 23.22 -13.34
N ARG A 72 10.34 24.05 -13.83
CA ARG A 72 10.62 24.21 -15.26
C ARG A 72 11.07 22.90 -15.89
N VAL A 73 11.90 22.14 -15.18
CA VAL A 73 12.33 20.81 -15.63
C VAL A 73 11.14 19.85 -15.69
N HIS A 74 10.24 19.84 -14.69
CA HIS A 74 9.03 19.02 -14.77
C HIS A 74 8.16 19.39 -15.98
N GLU A 75 7.98 20.68 -16.26
CA GLU A 75 7.24 21.17 -17.43
C GLU A 75 7.91 20.73 -18.75
N ASP A 76 9.23 20.86 -18.86
CA ASP A 76 10.01 20.48 -20.06
C ASP A 76 9.92 18.97 -20.36
N TYR A 77 9.80 18.13 -19.33
CA TYR A 77 9.70 16.67 -19.46
C TYR A 77 8.27 16.13 -19.39
N GLY A 78 7.26 17.01 -19.32
CA GLY A 78 5.85 16.60 -19.27
C GLY A 78 5.43 15.93 -17.97
N LEU A 79 6.16 16.14 -16.87
CA LEU A 79 5.90 15.60 -15.54
C LEU A 79 4.94 16.50 -14.74
N THR A 80 3.82 16.87 -15.35
CA THR A 80 2.78 17.70 -14.70
C THR A 80 1.94 16.87 -13.73
N ASP A 81 1.36 17.52 -12.71
CA ASP A 81 0.51 16.90 -11.66
C ASP A 81 -0.81 16.26 -12.18
N ALA A 82 -0.94 16.01 -13.48
CA ALA A 82 -2.17 15.60 -14.15
C ALA A 82 -2.40 14.09 -14.23
N ASP A 83 -1.57 13.27 -13.57
CA ASP A 83 -1.73 11.81 -13.46
C ASP A 83 -1.94 11.34 -12.01
#